data_AF-A0A3L7YDZ7-F1
#
_entry.id   AF-A0A3L7YDZ7-F1
#
_cell.length_a   1.000
_cell.length_b   1.000
_cell.length_c   1.000
_cell.angle_alpha   90.00
_cell.angle_beta   90.00
_cell.angle_gamma   90.00
#
_symmetry.space_group_name_H-M   'P 1'
#
loop_
_entity.id
_entity.type
_entity.pdbx_description
1 polymer ?
#
loop_
_entity_poly.entity_id
_entity_poly.type
_entity_poly.pdbx_seq_one_letter_code
_entity_poly.pdbx_strand_id
1 'polypeptide(L)'
;ADDLEAAGLPVFRLPVSRPEDLGGLFFIWEFATTVAGALLGIEPFDQPNVELSKILTRKVLESYVRSGILEEPPAVLAANAADALRARLAGPLRPDYVAIQAYLNPSSSIETALKRLRLAVAARAWPAPVTIGYGPRFLHSTGQLHKGGIAGLSIQLLDQSGHEVEIPGVTYGFSTLISAQSIGDFQALSDADRQVARVALGNDPSDAIESLAAAL
;
A
#
# COMPACT_ATOMS: atom_id res chain seq x y z
N ALA A 1 17.84 12.87 -15.33
CA ALA A 1 18.72 11.85 -15.93
C ALA A 1 20.16 12.12 -15.54
N ASP A 2 20.67 13.32 -15.83
CA ASP A 2 22.04 13.72 -15.51
C ASP A 2 22.37 13.61 -14.00
N ASP A 3 21.46 14.00 -13.11
CA ASP A 3 21.65 13.82 -11.66
C ASP A 3 21.78 12.35 -11.23
N LEU A 4 21.10 11.43 -11.94
CA LEU A 4 21.16 9.99 -11.66
C LEU A 4 22.50 9.40 -12.16
N GLU A 5 22.93 9.81 -13.35
CA GLU A 5 24.25 9.43 -13.90
C GLU A 5 25.38 9.96 -13.01
N ALA A 6 25.30 11.22 -12.57
CA ALA A 6 26.26 11.83 -11.67
C ALA A 6 26.33 11.13 -10.29
N ALA A 7 25.21 10.56 -9.84
CA ALA A 7 25.13 9.73 -8.64
C ALA A 7 25.62 8.27 -8.84
N GLY A 8 26.11 7.92 -10.04
CA GLY A 8 26.59 6.58 -10.36
C GLY A 8 25.49 5.54 -10.59
N LEU A 9 24.24 5.98 -10.77
CA LEU A 9 23.12 5.09 -11.07
C LEU A 9 23.09 4.76 -12.57
N PRO A 10 22.75 3.52 -12.95
CA PRO A 10 22.63 3.15 -14.35
C PRO A 10 21.47 3.92 -15.01
N VAL A 11 21.74 4.58 -16.12
CA VAL A 11 20.74 5.30 -16.91
C VAL A 11 20.72 4.76 -18.34
N PHE A 12 19.54 4.36 -18.78
CA PHE A 12 19.27 3.96 -20.16
C PHE A 12 18.52 5.09 -20.87
N ARG A 13 19.10 5.61 -21.96
CA ARG A 13 18.48 6.64 -22.80
C ARG A 13 17.95 5.98 -24.07
N LEU A 14 16.63 6.03 -24.27
CA LEU A 14 15.95 5.51 -25.45
C LEU A 14 15.54 6.69 -26.35
N PRO A 15 16.28 7.00 -27.42
CA PRO A 15 15.94 8.13 -28.29
C PRO A 15 14.66 7.85 -29.08
N VAL A 16 13.81 8.88 -29.20
CA VAL A 16 12.59 8.86 -30.02
C VAL A 16 12.77 9.92 -31.10
N SER A 17 13.03 9.49 -32.33
CA SER A 17 13.30 10.38 -33.47
C SER A 17 12.16 10.36 -34.50
N ARG A 18 11.36 9.30 -34.50
CA ARG A 18 10.21 9.13 -35.41
C ARG A 18 9.01 8.50 -34.70
N PRO A 19 7.78 8.67 -35.22
CA PRO A 19 6.59 8.08 -34.62
C PRO A 19 6.65 6.56 -34.44
N GLU A 20 7.35 5.83 -35.31
CA GLU A 20 7.46 4.36 -35.24
C GLU A 20 8.25 3.89 -34.00
N ASP A 21 9.15 4.72 -33.48
CA ASP A 21 9.92 4.44 -32.26
C ASP A 21 8.99 4.28 -31.05
N LEU A 22 7.82 4.93 -31.05
CA LEU A 22 6.81 4.74 -30.01
C LEU A 22 6.35 3.28 -29.96
N GLY A 23 6.13 2.63 -31.11
CA GLY A 23 5.77 1.21 -31.18
C GLY A 23 6.86 0.31 -30.57
N GLY A 24 8.13 0.65 -30.82
CA GLY A 24 9.27 -0.01 -30.19
C GLY A 24 9.28 0.16 -28.66
N LEU A 25 8.96 1.37 -28.16
CA LEU A 25 8.85 1.63 -26.72
C LEU A 25 7.72 0.83 -26.08
N PHE A 26 6.55 0.71 -26.72
CA PHE A 26 5.46 -0.13 -26.21
C PHE A 26 5.94 -1.56 -25.97
N PHE A 27 6.57 -2.18 -26.97
CA PHE A 27 7.11 -3.54 -26.83
C PHE A 27 8.18 -3.65 -25.74
N ILE A 28 9.11 -2.68 -25.67
CA ILE A 28 10.17 -2.68 -24.64
C ILE A 28 9.54 -2.66 -23.24
N TRP A 29 8.53 -1.82 -23.00
CA TRP A 29 7.89 -1.72 -21.70
C TRP A 29 7.05 -2.95 -21.38
N GLU A 30 6.31 -3.50 -22.33
CA GLU A 30 5.57 -4.77 -22.15
C GLU A 30 6.51 -5.94 -21.80
N PHE A 31 7.62 -6.06 -22.53
CA PHE A 31 8.63 -7.08 -22.26
C PHE A 31 9.30 -6.87 -20.90
N ALA A 32 9.71 -5.65 -20.57
CA ALA A 32 10.31 -5.32 -19.29
C ALA A 32 9.34 -5.62 -18.12
N THR A 33 8.05 -5.29 -18.28
CA THR A 33 7.00 -5.64 -17.31
C THR A 33 6.84 -7.14 -17.16
N THR A 34 6.92 -7.91 -18.25
CA THR A 34 6.87 -9.38 -18.23
C THR A 34 8.03 -9.96 -17.42
N VAL A 35 9.26 -9.50 -17.70
CA VAL A 35 10.46 -9.94 -16.96
C VAL A 35 10.38 -9.56 -15.48
N ALA A 36 9.96 -8.32 -15.18
CA ALA A 36 9.78 -7.86 -13.80
C ALA A 36 8.71 -8.68 -13.06
N GLY A 37 7.58 -8.98 -13.72
CA GLY A 37 6.53 -9.83 -13.16
C GLY A 37 7.04 -11.21 -12.80
N ALA A 38 7.74 -11.87 -13.71
CA ALA A 38 8.35 -13.18 -13.48
C ALA A 38 9.33 -13.15 -12.29
N LEU A 39 10.18 -12.12 -12.18
CA LEU A 39 11.11 -11.96 -11.06
C LEU A 39 10.40 -11.70 -9.72
N LEU A 40 9.25 -11.04 -9.75
CA LEU A 40 8.43 -10.74 -8.58
C LEU A 40 7.43 -11.87 -8.25
N GLY A 41 7.40 -12.96 -9.03
CA GLY A 41 6.49 -14.08 -8.84
C GLY A 41 5.04 -13.78 -9.17
N ILE A 42 4.77 -12.79 -10.04
CA ILE A 42 3.43 -12.42 -10.48
C ILE A 42 3.28 -12.57 -12.00
N GLU A 43 2.07 -12.93 -12.43
CA GLU A 43 1.67 -12.79 -13.83
C GLU A 43 1.16 -11.36 -14.05
N PRO A 44 1.87 -10.50 -14.80
CA PRO A 44 1.49 -9.09 -14.95
C PRO A 44 0.22 -8.87 -15.78
N PHE A 45 -0.21 -9.85 -16.59
CA PHE A 45 -1.40 -9.76 -17.43
C PHE A 45 -2.63 -10.50 -16.85
N ASP A 46 -2.55 -10.97 -15.61
CA ASP A 46 -3.65 -11.60 -14.88
C ASP A 46 -3.84 -10.95 -13.49
N GLN A 47 -5.08 -10.93 -12.99
CA GLN A 47 -5.45 -10.19 -11.76
C GLN A 47 -6.35 -10.96 -10.78
N PRO A 48 -6.08 -12.24 -10.46
CA PRO A 48 -6.97 -13.03 -9.62
C PRO A 48 -7.10 -12.45 -8.20
N ASN A 49 -6.03 -11.86 -7.65
CA ASN A 49 -6.04 -11.34 -6.28
C ASN A 49 -6.71 -9.97 -6.14
N VAL A 50 -6.89 -9.24 -7.24
CA VAL A 50 -7.62 -7.96 -7.25
C VAL A 50 -9.11 -8.23 -7.05
N GLU A 51 -9.64 -9.26 -7.70
CA GLU A 51 -11.04 -9.67 -7.56
C GLU A 51 -11.35 -10.18 -6.14
N LEU A 52 -10.43 -10.91 -5.50
CA LEU A 52 -10.61 -11.38 -4.12
C LEU A 52 -10.89 -10.23 -3.16
N SER A 53 -10.11 -9.14 -3.23
CA SER A 53 -10.35 -7.98 -2.35
C SER A 53 -11.68 -7.30 -2.61
N LYS A 54 -12.12 -7.20 -3.87
CA LYS A 54 -13.45 -6.66 -4.20
C LYS A 54 -14.56 -7.52 -3.59
N ILE A 55 -14.42 -8.84 -3.64
CA ILE A 55 -15.37 -9.79 -3.03
C ILE A 55 -15.41 -9.61 -1.52
N LEU A 56 -14.24 -9.55 -0.87
CA LEU A 56 -14.15 -9.41 0.58
C LEU A 56 -14.67 -8.05 1.06
N THR A 57 -14.36 -6.96 0.36
CA THR A 57 -14.96 -5.64 0.64
C THR A 57 -16.48 -5.67 0.53
N ARG A 58 -17.04 -6.30 -0.51
CA ARG A 58 -18.49 -6.42 -0.66
C ARG A 58 -19.11 -7.21 0.49
N LYS A 59 -18.48 -8.31 0.90
CA LYS A 59 -18.92 -9.11 2.06
C LYS A 59 -18.93 -8.29 3.36
N VAL A 60 -17.91 -7.46 3.59
CA VAL A 60 -17.85 -6.55 4.74
C VAL A 60 -19.00 -5.54 4.70
N LEU A 61 -19.25 -4.92 3.54
CA LEU A 61 -20.34 -3.96 3.37
C LEU A 61 -21.72 -4.60 3.54
N GLU A 62 -21.95 -5.78 2.97
CA GLU A 62 -23.20 -6.54 3.15
C GLU A 62 -23.45 -6.89 4.62
N SER A 63 -22.39 -7.23 5.37
CA SER A 63 -22.48 -7.43 6.81
C SER A 63 -22.88 -6.14 7.52
N TYR A 64 -22.19 -5.03 7.23
CA TYR A 64 -22.45 -3.72 7.80
C TYR A 64 -23.88 -3.23 7.53
N VAL A 65 -24.38 -3.37 6.30
CA VAL A 65 -25.75 -2.96 5.94
C VAL A 65 -26.80 -3.71 6.77
N ARG A 66 -26.53 -4.97 7.13
CA ARG A 66 -27.44 -5.80 7.92
C ARG A 66 -27.35 -5.55 9.42
N SER A 67 -26.15 -5.31 9.95
CA SER A 67 -25.91 -5.21 11.40
C SER A 67 -25.77 -3.78 11.92
N GLY A 68 -25.42 -2.82 11.06
CA GLY A 68 -24.97 -1.48 11.43
C GLY A 68 -23.58 -1.44 12.08
N ILE A 69 -22.86 -2.57 12.12
CA ILE A 69 -21.57 -2.72 12.81
C ILE A 69 -20.49 -3.08 11.79
N LEU A 70 -19.43 -2.27 11.75
CA LEU A 70 -18.26 -2.56 10.95
C LEU A 70 -17.26 -3.33 11.81
N GLU A 71 -17.10 -4.63 11.54
CA GLU A 71 -16.15 -5.47 12.27
C GLU A 71 -14.72 -5.19 11.78
N GLU A 72 -13.96 -4.46 12.58
CA GLU A 72 -12.57 -4.12 12.27
C GLU A 72 -11.58 -5.15 12.85
N PRO A 73 -10.66 -5.69 12.03
CA PRO A 73 -9.52 -6.43 12.52
C PRO A 73 -8.65 -5.59 13.46
N PRO A 74 -7.93 -6.22 14.42
CA PRO A 74 -7.10 -5.49 15.39
C PRO A 74 -6.12 -4.52 14.73
N ALA A 75 -6.05 -3.31 15.26
CA ALA A 75 -5.08 -2.29 14.89
C ALA A 75 -4.40 -1.72 16.14
N VAL A 76 -3.11 -1.41 16.02
CA VAL A 76 -2.33 -0.78 17.08
C VAL A 76 -2.41 0.74 16.91
N LEU A 77 -2.69 1.47 17.99
CA LEU A 77 -2.61 2.93 17.95
C LEU A 77 -1.20 3.37 17.57
N ALA A 78 -1.07 4.39 16.72
CA ALA A 78 0.22 4.87 16.23
C ALA A 78 1.23 5.15 17.36
N ALA A 79 0.77 5.72 18.48
CA ALA A 79 1.58 6.00 19.67
C ALA A 79 2.27 4.76 20.26
N ASN A 80 1.72 3.56 20.02
CA ASN A 80 2.21 2.29 20.55
C ASN A 80 2.77 1.36 19.46
N ALA A 81 2.78 1.79 18.19
CA ALA A 81 3.11 0.93 17.06
C ALA A 81 4.62 0.77 16.84
N ALA A 82 5.45 1.69 17.34
CA ALA A 82 6.87 1.76 17.03
C ALA A 82 7.63 0.47 17.38
N ASP A 83 7.47 -0.06 18.60
CA ASP A 83 8.20 -1.26 19.03
C ASP A 83 7.79 -2.51 18.25
N ALA A 84 6.48 -2.67 18.01
CA ALA A 84 5.95 -3.77 17.21
C ALA A 84 6.48 -3.71 15.76
N LEU A 85 6.58 -2.52 15.17
CA LEU A 85 7.12 -2.33 13.83
C LEU A 85 8.63 -2.56 13.80
N ARG A 86 9.42 -2.03 14.75
CA ARG A 86 10.87 -2.26 14.82
C ARG A 86 11.21 -3.75 14.83
N ALA A 87 10.48 -4.53 15.63
CA ALA A 87 10.67 -5.97 15.71
C ALA A 87 10.40 -6.68 14.37
N ARG A 88 9.42 -6.22 13.59
CA ARG A 88 9.11 -6.78 12.26
C ARG A 88 10.07 -6.31 11.16
N LEU A 89 10.57 -5.07 11.25
CA LEU A 89 11.45 -4.48 10.25
C LEU A 89 12.88 -5.02 10.32
N ALA A 90 13.38 -5.32 11.52
CA ALA A 90 14.76 -5.76 11.74
C ALA A 90 14.87 -7.18 12.35
N GLY A 91 13.75 -7.89 12.49
CA GLY A 91 13.69 -9.21 13.10
C GLY A 91 14.20 -10.36 12.22
N PRO A 92 14.20 -11.60 12.75
CA PRO A 92 14.65 -12.79 12.03
C PRO A 92 13.78 -13.13 10.80
N LEU A 93 12.53 -12.64 10.77
CA LEU A 93 11.59 -12.77 9.66
C LEU A 93 11.46 -11.44 8.89
N ARG A 94 12.59 -10.75 8.67
CA ARG A 94 12.63 -9.48 7.92
C ARG A 94 11.95 -9.65 6.55
N PRO A 95 11.17 -8.67 6.10
CA PRO A 95 10.45 -8.76 4.82
C PRO A 95 11.37 -8.50 3.63
N ASP A 96 11.04 -9.04 2.46
CA ASP A 96 11.77 -8.74 1.22
C ASP A 96 11.52 -7.30 0.74
N TYR A 97 10.36 -6.73 1.09
CA TYR A 97 10.02 -5.33 0.90
C TYR A 97 8.94 -4.88 1.90
N VAL A 98 8.79 -3.56 2.07
CA VAL A 98 7.74 -2.99 2.92
C VAL A 98 6.82 -2.10 2.09
N ALA A 99 5.51 -2.28 2.23
CA ALA A 99 4.50 -1.43 1.61
C ALA A 99 3.76 -0.61 2.65
N ILE A 100 3.91 0.71 2.63
CA ILE A 100 3.08 1.62 3.41
C ILE A 100 1.78 1.86 2.62
N GLN A 101 0.67 1.35 3.16
CA GLN A 101 -0.67 1.41 2.56
C GLN A 101 -1.51 2.46 3.29
N ALA A 102 -1.60 3.65 2.72
CA ALA A 102 -2.27 4.79 3.35
C ALA A 102 -3.74 4.85 2.95
N TYR A 103 -4.65 4.36 3.81
CA TYR A 103 -6.10 4.54 3.67
C TYR A 103 -6.51 5.89 4.27
N LEU A 104 -5.95 6.96 3.71
CA LEU A 104 -6.04 8.34 4.21
C LEU A 104 -6.46 9.28 3.10
N ASN A 105 -7.09 10.40 3.47
CA ASN A 105 -7.29 11.52 2.56
C ASN A 105 -5.95 12.21 2.24
N PRO A 106 -5.52 12.32 0.97
CA PRO A 106 -4.26 12.99 0.62
C PRO A 106 -4.26 14.48 0.96
N SER A 107 -3.15 14.94 1.53
CA SER A 107 -2.86 16.37 1.75
C SER A 107 -1.34 16.59 1.73
N SER A 108 -0.90 17.83 1.60
CA SER A 108 0.53 18.17 1.63
C SER A 108 1.22 17.80 2.96
N SER A 109 0.50 17.91 4.08
CA SER A 109 1.00 17.52 5.40
C SER A 109 1.15 15.99 5.50
N ILE A 110 0.15 15.23 5.06
CA ILE A 110 0.18 13.77 5.03
C ILE A 110 1.29 13.26 4.09
N GLU A 111 1.44 13.85 2.90
CA GLU A 111 2.51 13.47 1.96
C GLU A 111 3.90 13.68 2.56
N THR A 112 4.09 14.79 3.28
CA THR A 112 5.37 15.09 3.95
C THR A 112 5.65 14.08 5.07
N ALA A 113 4.64 13.82 5.90
CA ALA A 113 4.74 12.85 6.98
C ALA A 113 5.01 11.43 6.47
N LEU A 114 4.30 11.00 5.42
CA LEU A 114 4.52 9.69 4.79
C LEU A 114 5.92 9.54 4.19
N LYS A 115 6.47 10.61 3.57
CA LYS A 115 7.85 10.60 3.07
C LYS A 115 8.86 10.40 4.20
N ARG A 116 8.66 11.06 5.35
CA ARG A 116 9.51 10.88 6.54
C ARG A 116 9.37 9.48 7.13
N LEU A 117 8.14 8.99 7.25
CA LEU A 117 7.88 7.61 7.71
C LEU A 117 8.58 6.59 6.81
N ARG A 118 8.48 6.74 5.48
CA ARG A 118 9.15 5.85 4.52
C ARG A 118 10.66 5.82 4.74
N LEU A 119 11.30 6.96 4.98
CA LEU A 119 12.74 7.02 5.26
C LEU A 119 13.09 6.32 6.58
N ALA A 120 12.31 6.55 7.64
CA ALA A 120 12.51 5.92 8.95
C ALA A 120 12.34 4.40 8.91
N VAL A 121 11.35 3.92 8.13
CA VAL A 121 11.13 2.49 7.85
C VAL A 121 12.28 1.93 7.01
N ALA A 122 12.68 2.61 5.93
CA ALA A 122 13.75 2.15 5.03
C ALA A 122 15.10 2.03 5.73
N ALA A 123 15.44 2.96 6.62
CA ALA A 123 16.66 2.90 7.42
C ALA A 123 16.74 1.63 8.29
N ARG A 124 15.59 1.09 8.71
CA ARG A 124 15.48 -0.10 9.56
C ARG A 124 15.36 -1.39 8.77
N ALA A 125 14.59 -1.35 7.70
CA ALA A 125 14.31 -2.51 6.86
C ALA A 125 15.47 -2.83 5.90
N TRP A 126 16.50 -1.98 5.83
CA TRP A 126 17.59 -2.12 4.87
C TRP A 126 18.16 -3.56 4.85
N PRO A 127 18.29 -4.18 3.67
CA PRO A 127 18.20 -3.60 2.32
C PRO A 127 16.80 -3.63 1.67
N ALA A 128 15.74 -3.96 2.39
CA ALA A 128 14.40 -4.09 1.82
C ALA A 128 13.88 -2.73 1.28
N PRO A 129 13.40 -2.65 0.03
CA PRO A 129 12.80 -1.44 -0.51
C PRO A 129 11.48 -1.12 0.20
N VAL A 130 11.18 0.18 0.31
CA VAL A 130 9.95 0.67 0.97
C VAL A 130 9.14 1.51 -0.01
N THR A 131 7.89 1.11 -0.24
CA THR A 131 6.93 1.80 -1.10
C THR A 131 5.86 2.52 -0.29
N ILE A 132 5.21 3.52 -0.89
CA ILE A 132 3.98 4.15 -0.38
C ILE A 132 2.91 4.01 -1.47
N GLY A 133 1.70 3.63 -1.07
CA GLY A 133 0.52 3.66 -1.93
C GLY A 133 -0.71 4.13 -1.18
N TYR A 134 -1.51 5.00 -1.79
CA TYR A 134 -2.80 5.42 -1.23
C TYR A 134 -3.89 4.39 -1.55
N GLY A 135 -4.59 3.93 -0.51
CA GLY A 135 -5.79 3.12 -0.64
C GLY A 135 -6.99 4.00 -0.99
N PRO A 136 -7.97 3.50 -1.77
CA PRO A 136 -8.00 2.19 -2.41
C PRO A 136 -7.21 2.12 -3.74
N ARG A 137 -6.60 3.22 -4.21
CA ARG A 137 -6.01 3.31 -5.56
C ARG A 137 -4.98 2.21 -5.83
N PHE A 138 -4.08 1.93 -4.88
CA PHE A 138 -3.03 0.92 -5.08
C PHE A 138 -3.59 -0.49 -5.30
N LEU A 139 -4.82 -0.78 -4.83
CA LEU A 139 -5.47 -2.08 -5.01
C LEU A 139 -5.65 -2.42 -6.49
N HIS A 140 -5.77 -1.40 -7.34
CA HIS A 140 -5.96 -1.52 -8.77
C HIS A 140 -4.65 -1.49 -9.59
N SER A 141 -3.52 -1.20 -8.96
CA SER A 141 -2.23 -1.09 -9.64
C SER A 141 -1.21 -2.11 -9.14
N THR A 142 -0.99 -2.17 -7.83
CA THR A 142 0.04 -3.01 -7.19
C THR A 142 -0.56 -4.07 -6.27
N GLY A 143 -1.89 -4.18 -6.19
CA GLY A 143 -2.57 -5.16 -5.35
C GLY A 143 -2.14 -6.60 -5.62
N GLN A 144 -1.89 -6.95 -6.89
CA GLN A 144 -1.40 -8.27 -7.29
C GLN A 144 -0.01 -8.57 -6.72
N LEU A 145 0.89 -7.58 -6.73
CA LEU A 145 2.22 -7.72 -6.11
C LEU A 145 2.10 -7.98 -4.60
N HIS A 146 1.22 -7.24 -3.91
CA HIS A 146 1.10 -7.35 -2.47
C HIS A 146 0.51 -8.69 -1.99
N LYS A 147 -0.30 -9.34 -2.83
CA LYS A 147 -1.01 -10.58 -2.48
C LYS A 147 -0.36 -11.81 -3.09
N GLY A 148 -0.03 -11.77 -4.38
CA GLY A 148 0.49 -12.91 -5.13
C GLY A 148 2.01 -12.95 -5.29
N GLY A 149 2.71 -11.83 -5.12
CA GLY A 149 4.15 -11.74 -5.41
C GLY A 149 5.05 -12.15 -4.25
N ILE A 150 6.26 -11.58 -4.24
CA ILE A 150 7.25 -11.74 -3.16
C ILE A 150 6.67 -11.39 -1.78
N ALA A 151 7.20 -12.02 -0.73
CA ALA A 151 6.70 -11.86 0.63
C ALA A 151 7.14 -10.50 1.22
N GLY A 152 6.19 -9.60 1.45
CA GLY A 152 6.43 -8.30 2.05
C GLY A 152 5.70 -8.09 3.36
N LEU A 153 6.06 -7.01 4.05
CA LEU A 153 5.30 -6.46 5.16
C LEU A 153 4.44 -5.30 4.66
N SER A 154 3.12 -5.43 4.79
CA SER A 154 2.19 -4.32 4.56
C SER A 154 1.94 -3.57 5.88
N ILE A 155 2.12 -2.26 5.88
CA ILE A 155 1.77 -1.37 6.99
C ILE A 155 0.56 -0.55 6.56
N GLN A 156 -0.63 -0.96 7.00
CA GLN A 156 -1.87 -0.23 6.75
C GLN A 156 -2.00 0.92 7.75
N LEU A 157 -2.08 2.14 7.24
CA LEU A 157 -2.37 3.34 8.02
C LEU A 157 -3.84 3.69 7.85
N LEU A 158 -4.58 3.75 8.95
CA LEU A 158 -6.03 3.87 8.97
C LEU A 158 -6.44 5.23 9.54
N ASP A 159 -7.27 5.95 8.78
CA ASP A 159 -7.94 7.17 9.23
C ASP A 159 -9.08 6.82 10.19
N GLN A 160 -9.15 7.53 11.32
CA GLN A 160 -10.22 7.39 12.32
C GLN A 160 -10.87 8.73 12.67
N SER A 161 -10.67 9.76 11.86
CA SER A 161 -11.22 11.11 12.07
C SER A 161 -12.75 11.17 12.07
N GLY A 162 -13.44 10.13 11.60
CA GLY A 162 -14.88 9.96 11.74
C GLY A 162 -15.74 10.85 10.83
N HIS A 163 -15.14 11.56 9.88
CA HIS A 163 -15.88 12.38 8.93
C HIS A 163 -16.57 11.49 7.88
N GLU A 164 -17.90 11.41 7.94
CA GLU A 164 -18.69 10.60 7.02
C GLU A 164 -19.34 11.48 5.94
N VAL A 165 -19.25 11.03 4.68
CA VAL A 165 -19.91 11.67 3.54
C VAL A 165 -20.86 10.66 2.93
N GLU A 166 -22.14 11.02 2.83
CA GLU A 166 -23.16 10.13 2.29
C GLU A 166 -22.90 9.74 0.83
N ILE A 167 -23.22 8.50 0.49
CA ILE A 167 -23.20 8.00 -0.89
C ILE A 167 -24.65 7.80 -1.35
N PRO A 168 -25.11 8.52 -2.39
CA PRO A 168 -26.46 8.34 -2.91
C PRO A 168 -26.72 6.88 -3.34
N GLY A 169 -27.84 6.32 -2.90
CA GLY A 169 -28.29 4.99 -3.30
C GLY A 169 -27.79 3.82 -2.43
N VAL A 170 -26.97 4.07 -1.41
CA VAL A 170 -26.55 3.06 -0.42
C VAL A 170 -26.71 3.60 1.00
N THR A 171 -26.69 2.72 2.00
CA THR A 171 -26.93 3.06 3.41
C THR A 171 -25.66 3.33 4.22
N TYR A 172 -24.52 3.50 3.54
CA TYR A 172 -23.22 3.78 4.14
C TYR A 172 -22.54 4.93 3.41
N GLY A 173 -21.63 5.64 4.07
CA GLY A 173 -20.87 6.73 3.47
C GLY A 173 -19.47 6.32 3.00
N PHE A 174 -18.70 7.31 2.54
CA PHE A 174 -17.34 7.11 2.03
C PHE A 174 -16.33 6.65 3.07
N SER A 175 -16.46 7.06 4.34
CA SER A 175 -15.61 6.61 5.44
C SER A 175 -15.83 5.12 5.70
N THR A 176 -17.10 4.70 5.79
CA THR A 176 -17.44 3.27 5.88
C THR A 176 -16.92 2.48 4.68
N LEU A 177 -17.04 3.02 3.47
CA LEU A 177 -16.55 2.38 2.25
C LEU A 177 -15.03 2.17 2.26
N ILE A 178 -14.25 3.21 2.60
CA ILE A 178 -12.78 3.10 2.63
C ILE A 178 -12.31 2.17 3.75
N SER A 179 -12.98 2.19 4.91
CA SER A 179 -12.72 1.24 6.00
C SER A 179 -13.01 -0.20 5.55
N ALA A 180 -14.15 -0.46 4.90
CA ALA A 180 -14.46 -1.77 4.34
C ALA A 180 -13.47 -2.23 3.26
N GLN A 181 -12.93 -1.30 2.47
CA GLN A 181 -11.85 -1.59 1.51
C GLN A 181 -10.55 -1.97 2.22
N SER A 182 -10.18 -1.27 3.30
CA SER A 182 -8.99 -1.62 4.10
C SER A 182 -9.13 -3.00 4.78
N ILE A 183 -10.33 -3.34 5.27
CA ILE A 183 -10.64 -4.61 5.90
C ILE A 183 -10.60 -5.75 4.88
N GLY A 184 -11.25 -5.55 3.72
CA GLY A 184 -11.22 -6.53 2.63
C GLY A 184 -9.82 -6.78 2.09
N ASP A 185 -8.97 -5.75 2.05
CA ASP A 185 -7.55 -5.90 1.69
C ASP A 185 -6.75 -6.63 2.77
N PHE A 186 -6.95 -6.28 4.05
CA PHE A 186 -6.33 -6.99 5.17
C PHE A 186 -6.67 -8.48 5.14
N GLN A 187 -7.94 -8.83 4.91
CA GLN A 187 -8.37 -10.22 4.84
C GLN A 187 -7.75 -10.93 3.63
N ALA A 188 -7.72 -10.29 2.46
CA ALA A 188 -7.08 -10.88 1.27
C ALA A 188 -5.57 -11.12 1.47
N LEU A 189 -4.87 -10.19 2.13
CA LEU A 189 -3.47 -10.35 2.49
C LEU A 189 -3.27 -11.48 3.51
N SER A 190 -4.14 -11.57 4.52
CA SER A 190 -4.09 -12.62 5.54
C SER A 190 -4.36 -13.99 4.95
N ASP A 191 -5.36 -14.11 4.07
CA ASP A 191 -5.71 -15.36 3.36
C ASP A 191 -4.58 -15.82 2.41
N ALA A 192 -3.72 -14.89 1.99
CA ALA A 192 -2.53 -15.14 1.17
C ALA A 192 -1.24 -15.29 2.02
N ASP A 193 -1.37 -15.51 3.34
CA ASP A 193 -0.27 -15.66 4.30
C ASP A 193 0.75 -14.49 4.27
N ARG A 194 0.26 -13.27 4.02
CA ARG A 194 1.09 -12.06 4.00
C ARG A 194 1.17 -11.40 5.35
N GLN A 195 2.32 -10.81 5.66
CA GLN A 195 2.48 -10.04 6.88
C GLN A 195 1.79 -8.68 6.74
N VAL A 196 0.87 -8.38 7.65
CA VAL A 196 0.19 -7.09 7.72
C VAL A 196 0.25 -6.53 9.14
N ALA A 197 0.58 -5.25 9.26
CA ALA A 197 0.47 -4.46 10.48
C ALA A 197 -0.57 -3.35 10.22
N ARG A 198 -1.59 -3.26 11.06
CA ARG A 198 -2.60 -2.20 10.98
C ARG A 198 -2.31 -1.17 12.07
N VAL A 199 -2.20 0.09 11.65
CA VAL A 199 -1.90 1.23 12.52
C VAL A 199 -3.06 2.21 12.47
N ALA A 200 -3.72 2.38 13.60
CA ALA A 200 -4.77 3.34 13.81
C ALA A 200 -4.17 4.71 14.14
N LEU A 201 -4.45 5.72 13.30
CA LEU A 201 -3.84 7.05 13.44
C LEU A 201 -4.61 8.01 14.35
N GLY A 202 -5.82 7.64 14.78
CA GLY A 202 -6.67 8.53 15.58
C GLY A 202 -7.19 9.73 14.77
N ASN A 203 -7.34 10.88 15.46
CA ASN A 203 -8.01 12.06 14.90
C ASN A 203 -7.08 13.04 14.17
N ASP A 204 -5.76 12.91 14.36
CA ASP A 204 -4.76 13.72 13.62
C ASP A 204 -3.78 12.80 12.89
N PRO A 205 -4.13 12.36 11.68
CA PRO A 205 -3.30 11.45 10.91
C PRO A 205 -1.90 11.99 10.60
N SER A 206 -1.76 13.30 10.40
CA SER A 206 -0.46 13.89 10.04
C SER A 206 0.50 13.82 11.22
N ASP A 207 0.07 14.29 12.38
CA ASP A 207 0.89 14.31 13.59
C ASP A 207 1.18 12.90 14.11
N ALA A 208 0.22 11.98 13.97
CA ALA A 208 0.41 10.58 14.30
C ALA A 208 1.49 9.91 13.43
N ILE A 209 1.50 10.18 12.13
CA ILE A 209 2.52 9.66 11.20
C ILE A 209 3.90 10.27 11.51
N GLU A 210 3.98 11.57 11.77
CA GLU A 210 5.24 12.24 12.15
C GLU A 210 5.80 11.66 13.46
N SER A 211 4.94 11.49 14.46
CA SER A 211 5.32 10.90 15.75
C SER A 211 5.81 9.46 15.58
N LEU A 212 5.11 8.66 14.77
CA LEU A 212 5.54 7.30 14.46
C LEU A 212 6.87 7.27 13.69
N ALA A 213 7.07 8.19 12.74
CA ALA A 213 8.32 8.29 11.98
C ALA A 213 9.51 8.65 12.89
N ALA A 214 9.32 9.58 13.82
CA ALA A 214 10.35 9.97 14.79
C ALA A 214 10.61 8.87 15.83
N ALA A 215 9.56 8.14 16.21
CA ALA A 215 9.65 7.03 17.15
C ALA A 215 10.13 5.74 16.51
N LEU A 216 10.14 5.60 15.17
CA LEU A 216 10.80 4.47 14.54
C LEU A 216 12.28 4.70 14.72
#